data_AF-G2G3F2-F1
#
_entry.id   AF-G2G3F2-F1
#
_cell.length_a   1.000
_cell.length_b   1.000
_cell.length_c   1.000
_cell.angle_alpha   90.00
_cell.angle_beta   90.00
_cell.angle_gamma   90.00
#
_symmetry.space_group_name_H-M   'P 1'
#
loop_
_entity.id
_entity.type
_entity.pdbx_description
1 polymer ?
#
loop_
_entity_poly.entity_id
_entity_poly.type
_entity_poly.pdbx_seq_one_letter_code
_entity_poly.pdbx_strand_id
1 'polypeptide(L)'
;MALPFDLVWATTWEHDANEWIGWRIGLPREHDFPVIEFDDQFTIRPDGTYVKTWTVVQYAAGRPFAWVDDQIEDVDRDYVARHHSGPALLHRVDPRKGLQHHDFAALSDWASRIGND
;
A
#
# COMPACT_ATOMS: atom_id res chain seq x y z
N MET A 1 11.00 17.99 0.70
CA MET A 1 10.58 17.47 -0.62
C MET A 1 9.48 16.46 -0.38
N ALA A 2 8.46 16.43 -1.24
CA ALA A 2 7.46 15.37 -1.24
C ALA A 2 8.06 14.10 -1.87
N LEU A 3 7.57 12.92 -1.47
CA LEU A 3 7.96 11.66 -2.09
C LEU A 3 7.35 11.56 -3.50
N PRO A 4 8.01 10.89 -4.46
CA PRO A 4 7.56 10.80 -5.85
C PRO A 4 6.53 9.68 -6.06
N PHE A 5 5.47 9.64 -5.25
CA PHE A 5 4.41 8.63 -5.33
C PHE A 5 3.05 9.25 -5.65
N ASP A 6 2.28 8.54 -6.48
CA ASP A 6 0.84 8.73 -6.58
C ASP A 6 0.18 7.93 -5.45
N LEU A 7 -0.48 8.63 -4.52
CA LEU A 7 -1.10 8.00 -3.36
C LEU A 7 -2.44 7.35 -3.71
N VAL A 8 -2.66 6.14 -3.18
CA VAL A 8 -3.88 5.35 -3.37
C VAL A 8 -4.28 4.71 -2.04
N TRP A 9 -5.56 4.70 -1.71
CA TRP A 9 -6.09 3.99 -0.53
C TRP A 9 -6.22 2.49 -0.77
N ALA A 10 -5.51 1.70 0.04
CA ALA A 10 -5.61 0.24 0.09
C ALA A 10 -6.13 -0.22 1.48
N THR A 11 -7.29 0.30 1.87
CA THR A 11 -7.91 0.05 3.19
C THR A 11 -9.33 -0.48 3.02
N THR A 12 -9.81 -1.28 3.98
CA THR A 12 -11.21 -1.75 4.01
C THR A 12 -12.21 -0.62 4.27
N TRP A 13 -11.73 0.58 4.62
CA TRP A 13 -12.56 1.80 4.65
C TRP A 13 -12.89 2.29 3.24
N GLU A 14 -12.11 1.91 2.22
CA GLU A 14 -12.33 2.31 0.83
C GLU A 14 -12.55 3.83 0.69
N HIS A 15 -13.64 4.25 0.05
CA HIS A 15 -13.99 5.66 -0.17
C HIS A 15 -14.18 6.45 1.13
N ASP A 16 -14.60 5.80 2.22
CA ASP A 16 -14.76 6.43 3.52
C ASP A 16 -13.42 6.94 4.07
N ALA A 17 -12.27 6.42 3.59
CA ALA A 17 -10.96 6.91 3.98
C ALA A 17 -10.71 8.36 3.56
N ASN A 18 -11.23 8.80 2.40
CA ASN A 18 -11.13 10.19 1.96
C ASN A 18 -11.94 11.12 2.88
N GLU A 19 -13.14 10.71 3.29
CA GLU A 19 -14.01 11.52 4.15
C GLU A 19 -13.51 11.55 5.61
N TRP A 20 -13.10 10.39 6.14
CA TRP A 20 -12.88 10.22 7.58
C TRP A 20 -11.40 10.14 7.99
N ILE A 21 -10.46 9.83 7.11
CA ILE A 21 -9.06 9.59 7.51
C ILE A 21 -8.13 10.67 6.96
N GLY A 22 -8.15 10.93 5.64
CA GLY A 22 -7.09 11.67 4.95
C GLY A 22 -6.69 12.98 5.63
N TRP A 23 -7.65 13.85 5.93
CA TRP A 23 -7.36 15.14 6.56
C TRP A 23 -6.83 15.05 8.00
N ARG A 24 -7.19 14.00 8.74
CA ARG A 24 -6.72 13.80 10.12
C ARG A 24 -5.25 13.43 10.18
N ILE A 25 -4.73 12.84 9.10
CA ILE A 25 -3.32 12.49 8.93
C ILE A 25 -2.54 13.49 8.08
N GLY A 26 -3.14 14.66 7.79
CA GLY A 26 -2.48 15.76 7.08
C GLY A 26 -2.53 15.69 5.56
N LEU A 27 -3.35 14.81 4.97
CA LEU A 27 -3.62 14.86 3.53
C LEU A 27 -4.61 16.01 3.20
N PRO A 28 -4.52 16.63 2.01
CA PRO A 28 -5.42 17.71 1.62
C PRO A 28 -6.88 17.25 1.60
N ARG A 29 -7.80 18.07 2.13
CA ARG A 29 -9.25 17.74 2.20
C ARG A 29 -9.91 17.75 0.83
N GLU A 30 -9.41 18.61 -0.04
CA GLU A 30 -9.89 18.81 -1.40
C GLU A 30 -9.39 17.73 -2.37
N HIS A 31 -8.47 16.86 -1.93
CA HIS A 31 -7.92 15.82 -2.77
C HIS A 31 -8.64 14.51 -2.50
N ASP A 32 -9.39 14.06 -3.50
CA ASP A 32 -10.04 12.75 -3.51
C ASP A 32 -9.04 11.72 -4.06
N PHE A 33 -8.42 10.94 -3.17
CA PHE A 33 -7.40 9.98 -3.57
C PHE A 33 -8.06 8.74 -4.20
N PRO A 34 -7.46 8.13 -5.24
CA PRO A 34 -7.92 6.86 -5.77
C PRO A 34 -8.01 5.78 -4.70
N VAL A 35 -8.97 4.88 -4.84
CA VAL A 35 -9.26 3.80 -3.90
C VAL A 35 -9.18 2.46 -4.60
N ILE A 36 -8.59 1.47 -3.93
CA ILE A 36 -8.70 0.06 -4.30
C ILE A 36 -9.96 -0.49 -3.63
N GLU A 37 -10.94 -0.89 -4.42
CA GLU A 37 -12.17 -1.53 -3.93
C GLU A 37 -11.94 -3.03 -3.71
N PHE A 38 -12.44 -3.54 -2.59
CA PHE A 38 -12.28 -4.93 -2.18
C PHE A 38 -13.65 -5.60 -2.11
N ASP A 39 -14.07 -6.21 -3.22
CA ASP A 39 -15.39 -6.88 -3.33
C ASP A 39 -15.61 -8.02 -2.32
N ASP A 40 -14.53 -8.59 -1.77
CA ASP A 40 -14.58 -9.79 -0.94
C ASP A 40 -13.61 -9.69 0.25
N GLN A 41 -13.92 -8.78 1.17
CA GLN A 41 -13.13 -8.43 2.35
C GLN A 41 -13.08 -9.52 3.44
N PHE A 42 -13.93 -10.55 3.35
CA PHE A 42 -14.13 -11.54 4.41
C PHE A 42 -13.78 -12.98 4.02
N THR A 43 -13.40 -13.24 2.77
CA THR A 43 -13.05 -14.59 2.38
C THR A 43 -11.62 -14.93 2.78
N ILE A 44 -11.51 -15.96 3.62
CA ILE A 44 -10.25 -16.61 3.97
C ILE A 44 -9.69 -17.27 2.72
N ARG A 45 -8.48 -16.88 2.33
CA ARG A 45 -7.83 -17.43 1.13
C ARG A 45 -7.11 -18.75 1.47
N PRO A 46 -7.22 -19.78 0.62
CA PRO A 46 -6.56 -21.07 0.84
C PRO A 46 -5.03 -21.00 0.93
N ASP A 47 -4.41 -19.98 0.33
CA ASP A 47 -2.97 -19.73 0.37
C ASP A 47 -2.51 -18.94 1.62
N GLY A 48 -3.45 -18.54 2.48
CA GLY A 48 -3.18 -17.82 3.73
C GLY A 48 -2.80 -16.35 3.54
N THR A 49 -2.86 -15.82 2.31
CA THR A 49 -2.56 -14.40 2.06
C THR A 49 -3.58 -13.48 2.73
N TYR A 50 -3.12 -12.28 3.08
CA TYR A 50 -4.01 -11.25 3.57
C TYR A 50 -5.00 -10.86 2.45
N VAL A 51 -6.25 -10.59 2.85
CA VAL A 51 -7.37 -10.44 1.92
C VAL A 51 -7.15 -9.36 0.85
N LYS A 52 -6.33 -8.35 1.15
CA LYS A 52 -6.01 -7.25 0.25
C LYS A 52 -4.91 -7.57 -0.76
N THR A 53 -4.02 -8.53 -0.48
CA THR A 53 -2.75 -8.70 -1.20
C THR A 53 -2.95 -8.93 -2.69
N TRP A 54 -3.89 -9.80 -3.07
CA TRP A 54 -4.20 -10.06 -4.48
C TRP A 54 -4.78 -8.83 -5.20
N THR A 55 -5.71 -8.14 -4.58
CA THR A 55 -6.36 -6.95 -5.17
C THR A 55 -5.35 -5.82 -5.37
N VAL A 56 -4.42 -5.63 -4.41
CA VAL A 56 -3.31 -4.67 -4.56
C VAL A 56 -2.43 -5.04 -5.76
N VAL A 57 -2.05 -6.31 -5.91
CA VAL A 57 -1.22 -6.78 -7.05
C VAL A 57 -1.93 -6.55 -8.39
N GLN A 58 -3.22 -6.86 -8.47
CA GLN A 58 -3.99 -6.61 -9.69
C GLN A 58 -4.15 -5.13 -10.01
N TYR A 59 -4.45 -4.32 -9.00
CA TYR A 59 -4.56 -2.87 -9.17
C TYR A 59 -3.24 -2.26 -9.66
N ALA A 60 -2.11 -2.74 -9.13
CA ALA A 60 -0.80 -2.32 -9.60
C ALA A 60 -0.57 -2.68 -11.07
N ALA A 61 -1.12 -3.81 -11.56
CA ALA A 61 -1.10 -4.22 -12.97
C ALA A 61 0.32 -4.21 -13.58
N GLY A 62 1.31 -4.65 -12.82
CA GLY A 62 2.72 -4.66 -13.22
C GLY A 62 3.47 -3.33 -13.07
N ARG A 63 2.79 -2.24 -12.71
CA ARG A 63 3.44 -0.96 -12.37
C ARG A 63 4.20 -1.07 -11.04
N PRO A 64 5.34 -0.38 -10.88
CA PRO A 64 6.02 -0.33 -9.60
C PRO A 64 5.11 0.21 -8.50
N PHE A 65 5.10 -0.42 -7.32
CA PHE A 65 4.32 0.07 -6.19
C PHE A 65 5.03 -0.13 -4.84
N ALA A 66 4.76 0.77 -3.90
CA ALA A 66 5.06 0.58 -2.49
C ALA A 66 3.73 0.44 -1.73
N TRP A 67 3.57 -0.65 -0.99
CA TRP A 67 2.42 -0.90 -0.13
C TRP A 67 2.82 -0.78 1.34
N VAL A 68 2.15 0.12 2.05
CA VAL A 68 2.36 0.40 3.48
C VAL A 68 1.14 -0.08 4.25
N ASP A 69 1.30 -1.08 5.13
CA ASP A 69 0.21 -1.65 5.94
C ASP A 69 0.82 -2.39 7.15
N ASP A 70 0.13 -2.43 8.29
CA ASP A 70 0.61 -3.09 9.50
C ASP A 70 0.41 -4.61 9.50
N GLN A 71 -0.47 -5.11 8.63
CA GLN A 71 -0.88 -6.51 8.55
C GLN A 71 -0.09 -7.33 7.52
N ILE A 72 0.93 -6.74 6.88
CA ILE A 72 1.81 -7.43 5.93
C ILE A 72 2.61 -8.52 6.66
N GLU A 73 2.54 -9.74 6.15
CA GLU A 73 3.33 -10.89 6.61
C GLU A 73 4.18 -11.50 5.48
N ASP A 74 5.01 -12.50 5.82
CA ASP A 74 5.91 -13.14 4.85
C ASP A 74 5.16 -13.80 3.68
N VAL A 75 3.96 -14.34 3.93
CA VAL A 75 3.10 -14.93 2.90
C VAL A 75 2.69 -13.91 1.82
N ASP A 76 2.51 -12.65 2.19
CA ASP A 76 2.15 -11.58 1.24
C ASP A 76 3.36 -11.21 0.37
N ARG A 77 4.56 -11.17 0.97
CA ARG A 77 5.81 -10.92 0.24
C ARG A 77 6.05 -12.01 -0.81
N ASP A 78 5.89 -13.25 -0.37
CA ASP A 78 5.99 -14.44 -1.20
C ASP A 78 4.99 -14.43 -2.36
N TYR A 79 3.75 -14.00 -2.09
CA TYR A 79 2.72 -13.85 -3.11
C TYR A 79 3.12 -12.79 -4.14
N VAL A 80 3.46 -11.58 -3.68
CA VAL A 80 3.82 -10.48 -4.59
C VAL A 80 5.02 -10.84 -5.44
N ALA A 81 6.05 -11.48 -4.87
CA ALA A 81 7.22 -11.92 -5.62
C ALA A 81 6.90 -12.94 -6.73
N ARG A 82 5.87 -13.77 -6.55
CA ARG A 82 5.44 -14.76 -7.56
C ARG A 82 4.49 -14.18 -8.61
N HIS A 83 3.67 -13.21 -8.24
CA HIS A 83 2.51 -12.78 -9.03
C HIS A 83 2.63 -11.37 -9.62
N HIS A 84 3.57 -10.55 -9.15
CA HIS A 84 3.79 -9.20 -9.66
C HIS A 84 5.12 -9.12 -10.43
N SER A 85 5.07 -8.71 -11.69
CA SER A 85 6.26 -8.65 -12.56
C SER A 85 7.10 -7.37 -12.37
N GLY A 86 6.54 -6.33 -11.75
CA GLY A 86 7.21 -5.06 -11.52
C GLY A 86 7.95 -5.00 -10.18
N PRO A 87 8.73 -3.93 -9.93
CA PRO A 87 9.30 -3.67 -8.61
C PRO A 87 8.20 -3.44 -7.57
N ALA A 88 8.25 -4.16 -6.45
CA ALA A 88 7.32 -3.95 -5.35
C ALA A 88 8.06 -3.81 -4.01
N LEU A 89 7.65 -2.84 -3.20
CA LEU A 89 8.07 -2.71 -1.81
C LEU A 89 6.87 -2.96 -0.91
N LEU A 90 6.97 -3.94 -0.01
CA LEU A 90 5.99 -4.17 1.05
C LEU A 90 6.59 -3.67 2.36
N HIS A 91 6.10 -2.53 2.85
CA HIS A 91 6.64 -1.82 4.00
C HIS A 91 5.70 -1.96 5.21
N ARG A 92 6.06 -2.83 6.16
CA ARG A 92 5.24 -3.07 7.34
C ARG A 92 5.48 -2.00 8.41
N VAL A 93 4.42 -1.45 8.97
CA VAL A 93 4.48 -0.39 10.00
C VAL A 93 3.87 -0.84 11.33
N ASP A 94 4.29 -0.20 12.43
CA ASP A 94 3.70 -0.43 13.77
C ASP A 94 2.40 0.38 13.89
N PRO A 95 1.22 -0.26 14.02
CA PRO A 95 -0.06 0.44 14.02
C PRO A 95 -0.24 1.35 15.25
N ARG A 96 0.55 1.14 16.33
CA ARG A 96 0.49 1.97 17.54
C ARG A 96 1.26 3.28 17.39
N LYS A 97 2.17 3.35 16.40
CA LYS A 97 3.04 4.50 16.16
C LYS A 97 2.71 5.21 14.85
N GLY A 98 2.06 4.52 13.92
CA GLY A 98 1.86 5.02 12.56
C GLY A 98 3.18 5.24 11.84
N LEU A 99 3.14 6.01 10.74
CA LEU A 99 4.31 6.35 9.95
C LEU A 99 5.26 7.29 10.68
N GLN A 100 6.53 6.92 10.70
CA GLN A 100 7.64 7.61 11.33
C GLN A 100 8.68 8.02 10.28
N HIS A 101 9.63 8.88 10.66
CA HIS A 101 10.67 9.36 9.75
C HIS A 101 11.47 8.26 9.04
N HIS A 102 11.70 7.13 9.70
CA HIS A 102 12.42 6.00 9.09
C HIS A 102 11.60 5.30 8.00
N ASP A 103 10.28 5.29 8.10
CA ASP A 103 9.40 4.73 7.07
C ASP A 103 9.48 5.57 5.80
N PHE A 104 9.42 6.90 5.93
CA PHE A 104 9.58 7.82 4.81
C PHE A 104 10.98 7.74 4.18
N ALA A 105 12.02 7.52 4.99
CA ALA A 105 13.38 7.29 4.49
C ALA A 105 13.46 6.00 3.65
N ALA A 106 12.88 4.90 4.14
CA ALA A 106 12.83 3.64 3.39
C ALA A 106 12.09 3.79 2.05
N LEU A 107 10.96 4.50 2.03
CA LEU A 107 10.21 4.80 0.81
C LEU A 107 11.02 5.67 -0.17
N SER A 108 11.73 6.69 0.34
CA SER A 108 12.60 7.57 -0.47
C SER A 108 13.74 6.78 -1.12
N ASP A 109 14.40 5.95 -0.33
CA ASP A 109 15.55 5.15 -0.78
C ASP A 109 15.12 4.14 -1.84
N TRP A 110 13.96 3.50 -1.66
CA TRP A 110 13.41 2.58 -2.65
C TRP A 110 13.07 3.29 -3.96
N ALA A 111 12.34 4.41 -3.91
CA ALA A 111 12.01 5.20 -5.09
C ALA A 111 13.27 5.65 -5.86
N SER A 112 14.31 6.04 -5.14
CA SER A 112 15.58 6.45 -5.74
C SER A 112 16.33 5.30 -6.42
N ARG A 113 16.15 4.06 -5.97
CA ARG A 113 16.76 2.88 -6.62
C ARG A 113 16.05 2.54 -7.94
N ILE A 114 14.72 2.52 -7.93
CA ILE A 114 13.94 2.14 -9.13
C ILE A 114 13.92 3.25 -10.20
N GLY A 115 14.13 4.51 -9.85
CA GLY A 115 14.20 5.63 -10.81
C GLY A 115 15.56 5.76 -11.51
N ASN A 116 16.56 4.99 -11.07
CA ASN A 116 17.89 4.91 -11.67
C ASN A 116 18.07 3.66 -12.57
N ASP A 117 17.03 2.84 -12.70
CA ASP A 117 16.95 1.66 -13.59
C ASP A 117 16.18 2.00 -14.88
#